data_AF-A0A2V8MJW3-F1
#
_entry.id   AF-A0A2V8MJW3-F1
#
_cell.length_a   1.000
_cell.length_b   1.000
_cell.length_c   1.000
_cell.angle_alpha   90.00
_cell.angle_beta   90.00
_cell.angle_gamma   90.00
#
_symmetry.space_group_name_H-M   'P 1'
#
loop_
_entity.id
_entity.type
_entity.pdbx_description
1 polymer ?
#
loop_
_entity_poly.entity_id
_entity_poly.type
_entity_poly.pdbx_seq_one_letter_code
_entity_poly.pdbx_strand_id
1 'polypeptide(L)' 'MIVPHAGYMYSGQVAGAVYSRVKLPLRNIILCPNHTGLGSPLSIMKCGAWQTPLGEMQIDEDLCA' A
#
# COMPACT_ATOMS: atom_id res chain seq x y z
N MET A 1 -2.82 -5.16 -9.05
CA MET A 1 -3.07 -3.89 -9.78
C MET A 1 -1.82 -3.02 -9.70
N ILE A 2 -1.67 -2.05 -10.59
CA ILE A 2 -0.58 -1.07 -10.57
C ILE A 2 -1.21 0.32 -10.60
N VAL A 3 -0.78 1.20 -9.70
CA VAL A 3 -1.27 2.58 -9.59
C VAL A 3 -0.11 3.54 -9.32
N PRO A 4 -0.22 4.81 -9.74
CA PRO A 4 0.76 5.83 -9.38
C PRO A 4 0.68 6.18 -7.89
N HIS A 5 1.79 6.69 -7.34
CA HIS A 5 1.91 7.08 -5.93
C HIS A 5 2.29 8.55 -5.71
N ALA A 6 2.26 9.38 -6.76
CA ALA A 6 2.41 10.83 -6.60
C ALA A 6 1.19 11.41 -5.87
N GLY A 7 1.33 12.59 -5.25
CA GLY A 7 0.25 13.24 -4.51
C GLY A 7 -1.07 13.31 -5.29
N TYR A 8 -2.21 13.25 -4.58
CA TYR A 8 -3.53 13.09 -5.20
C TYR A 8 -3.90 14.15 -6.23
N MET A 9 -3.45 15.40 -6.07
CA MET A 9 -3.66 16.45 -7.09
C MET A 9 -3.05 16.10 -8.44
N TYR A 10 -1.97 15.32 -8.47
CA TYR A 10 -1.25 14.96 -9.68
C TYR A 10 -1.69 13.60 -10.25
N SER A 11 -2.01 12.63 -9.40
CA SER A 11 -2.21 11.25 -9.85
C SER A 11 -3.50 10.57 -9.36
N GLY A 12 -4.31 11.25 -8.54
CA GLY A 12 -5.50 10.68 -7.92
C GLY A 12 -6.55 10.20 -8.92
N GLN A 13 -6.78 10.95 -10.01
CA GLN A 13 -7.73 10.57 -11.05
C GLN A 13 -7.32 9.25 -11.76
N VAL A 14 -6.02 9.09 -12.03
CA VAL A 14 -5.48 7.88 -12.66
C VAL A 14 -5.58 6.69 -11.71
N ALA A 15 -5.20 6.86 -10.44
CA ALA A 15 -5.35 5.80 -9.43
C ALA A 15 -6.83 5.40 -9.26
N GLY A 16 -7.74 6.37 -9.16
CA GLY A 16 -9.18 6.15 -9.02
C GLY A 16 -9.80 5.40 -10.21
N ALA A 17 -9.34 5.67 -11.43
CA ALA A 17 -9.75 4.91 -12.62
C ALA A 17 -9.42 3.42 -12.51
N VAL A 18 -8.34 3.03 -11.83
CA VAL A 18 -8.01 1.63 -11.59
C VAL A 18 -8.84 1.06 -10.44
N TYR A 19 -8.87 1.74 -9.29
CA TYR A 19 -9.60 1.27 -8.11
C TYR A 19 -11.10 1.06 -8.36
N SER A 20 -11.73 1.91 -9.17
CA SER A 20 -13.15 1.79 -9.55
C SER A 20 -13.49 0.54 -10.37
N ARG A 21 -12.50 -0.15 -10.94
CA ARG A 21 -12.70 -1.33 -11.80
C ARG A 21 -12.34 -2.66 -11.12
N VAL A 22 -11.88 -2.61 -9.86
CA VAL A 22 -11.47 -3.80 -9.12
C VAL A 22 -12.30 -3.98 -7.87
N LYS A 23 -12.67 -5.22 -7.57
CA LYS A 23 -13.18 -5.59 -6.25
C LYS A 23 -11.98 -5.89 -5.37
N LEU A 24 -11.78 -5.10 -4.31
CA LEU A 24 -10.67 -5.30 -3.41
C LEU A 24 -10.92 -6.54 -2.54
N PRO A 25 -9.96 -7.49 -2.46
CA PRO A 25 -10.03 -8.58 -1.51
C PRO A 25 -9.88 -8.06 -0.07
N LEU A 26 -10.22 -8.89 0.91
CA LEU A 26 -10.02 -8.57 2.33
C LEU A 26 -8.53 -8.42 2.68
N ARG A 27 -7.68 -9.28 2.10
CA ARG A 27 -6.24 -9.27 2.29
C ARG A 27 -5.54 -8.72 1.06
N ASN A 28 -4.74 -7.67 1.24
CA ASN A 28 -4.02 -7.00 0.16
C ASN A 28 -2.52 -6.95 0.48
N ILE A 29 -1.69 -7.17 -0.54
CA ILE A 29 -0.23 -6.98 -0.44
C ILE A 29 0.12 -5.73 -1.25
N ILE A 30 0.78 -4.77 -0.62
CA ILE A 30 1.24 -3.53 -1.26
C ILE A 30 2.75 -3.60 -1.41
N LEU A 31 3.23 -3.55 -2.65
CA LEU A 31 4.64 -3.50 -2.97
C LEU A 31 5.00 -2.09 -3.41
N CYS A 32 6.03 -1.49 -2.81
CA CYS A 32 6.50 -0.16 -3.16
C CYS A 32 8.04 -0.11 -3.22
N PRO A 33 8.60 0.80 -4.04
CA PRO A 33 10.04 1.03 -4.04
C PRO A 33 10.47 1.74 -2.74
N ASN A 34 11.71 1.47 -2.34
CA ASN A 34 12.38 2.27 -1.33
C ASN A 34 13.16 3.41 -2.00
N HIS A 35 12.59 4.62 -1.98
CA HIS A 35 13.22 5.80 -2.59
C HIS A 35 14.39 6.38 -1.79
N THR A 36 14.59 5.94 -0.54
CA THR A 36 15.74 6.39 0.27
C THR A 36 17.04 5.69 -0.12
N GLY A 37 16.94 4.49 -0.72
CA GLY A 37 18.09 3.62 -1.00
C GLY A 37 18.76 3.02 0.23
N LEU A 38 18.21 3.22 1.43
CA LEU A 38 18.78 2.75 2.69
C LEU A 38 18.09 1.47 3.19
N GLY A 39 18.85 0.59 3.87
CA GLY A 39 18.31 -0.62 4.50
C GLY A 39 18.41 -1.87 3.62
N SER A 40 17.61 -2.89 3.94
CA SER A 40 17.63 -4.19 3.26
C SER A 40 17.06 -4.11 1.82
N PRO A 41 17.51 -4.99 0.90
CA PRO A 41 16.97 -5.04 -0.47
C PRO A 41 15.47 -5.28 -0.54
N LEU A 42 14.94 -6.04 0.43
CA LEU A 42 13.53 -6.29 0.65
C LEU A 42 13.25 -6.20 2.14
N SER A 43 12.12 -5.58 2.49
CA SER A 43 11.67 -5.46 3.88
C SER A 43 10.14 -5.44 3.93
N ILE A 44 9.61 -5.89 5.07
CA ILE A 44 8.18 -5.86 5.39
C ILE A 44 8.01 -5.39 6.82
N MET A 45 6.85 -4.78 7.12
CA MET A 45 6.41 -4.54 8.49
C MET A 45 5.72 -5.81 8.99
N LYS A 46 6.25 -6.42 10.06
CA LYS A 46 5.77 -7.73 10.55
C LYS A 46 4.56 -7.66 11.47
N CYS A 47 4.39 -6.54 12.19
CA CYS A 47 3.34 -6.38 13.19
C CYS A 47 2.84 -4.93 13.26
N GLY A 48 1.65 -4.74 13.82
CA GLY A 48 1.03 -3.43 14.06
C GLY A 48 0.06 -2.98 12.95
N ALA A 49 -0.08 -1.66 12.78
CA ALA A 49 -1.05 -1.07 11.86
C ALA A 49 -0.49 0.17 11.14
N TRP A 50 -1.01 0.42 9.93
CA TRP A 50 -0.81 1.67 9.20
C TRP A 50 -1.92 2.66 9.56
N GLN A 51 -1.53 3.83 10.06
CA GLN A 51 -2.48 4.93 10.26
C GLN A 51 -2.85 5.56 8.91
N THR A 52 -4.15 5.73 8.67
CA THR A 52 -4.68 6.45 7.52
C THR A 52 -5.73 7.48 7.96
N PRO A 53 -6.08 8.46 7.10
CA PRO A 53 -7.18 9.38 7.40
C PRO A 53 -8.55 8.69 7.60
N LEU A 54 -8.71 7.45 7.13
CA LEU A 54 -9.93 6.67 7.25
C LEU A 54 -9.93 5.72 8.47
N GLY A 55 -8.86 5.73 9.26
CA GLY A 55 -8.64 4.81 10.38
C GLY A 55 -7.37 3.99 10.23
N GLU A 56 -7.20 3.02 11.12
CA GLU A 56 -6.04 2.12 11.12
C GLU A 56 -6.26 0.90 10.22
N MET A 57 -5.26 0.58 9.40
CA MET A 57 -5.20 -0.63 8.58
C MET A 57 -4.24 -1.62 9.22
N GLN A 58 -4.77 -2.71 9.77
CA GLN A 58 -3.98 -3.73 10.49
C GLN A 58 -3.09 -4.52 9.52
N ILE A 59 -1.88 -4.85 9.96
CA ILE A 59 -1.00 -5.81 9.29
C ILE A 59 -1.53 -7.22 9.53
N ASP A 60 -1.49 -8.05 8.49
CA ASP A 60 -1.76 -9.48 8.62
C ASP A 60 -0.50 -10.19 9.15
N GLU A 61 -0.34 -10.21 10.47
CA GLU A 61 0.88 -10.69 11.12
C GLU A 61 1.15 -12.18 10.83
N ASP A 62 0.10 -12.99 10.70
CA ASP A 62 0.20 -14.40 10.34
C ASP A 62 0.79 -14.59 8.93
N LEU A 63 0.41 -13.75 7.97
CA LEU A 63 1.01 -13.76 6.63
C LEU A 63 2.46 -13.24 6.63
N CYS A 64 2.80 -12.36 7.58
CA CYS A 64 4.12 -11.73 7.68
C CYS A 64 5.13 -12.46 8.57
N ALA A 65 4.76 -13.62 9.12
CA ALA A 65 5.59 -14.45 10.00
C ALA A 65 6.94 -14.83 9.34
#